data_AF-A0A7S4PBG6-F1
#
_entry.id   AF-A0A7S4PBG6-F1
#
_cell.length_a   1.000
_cell.length_b   1.000
_cell.length_c   1.000
_cell.angle_alpha   90.00
_cell.angle_beta   90.00
_cell.angle_gamma   90.00
#
_symmetry.space_group_name_H-M   'P 1'
#
loop_
_entity.id
_entity.type
_entity.pdbx_description
1 polymer ?
#
loop_
_entity_poly.entity_id
_entity_poly.type
_entity_poly.pdbx_seq_one_letter_code
_entity_poly.pdbx_strand_id
1 'polypeptide(L)'
;MTALSILFQLSVTSPGGCYLFPSDASPVSIDILYSLQELGLVVVTPGQNGGHNVFPTIASVALTNCDTSALSDPPKPKKEIKKEENDDDDDFDDYDDDETVCHLVVETNYRVYAYDHTALVLDILSLFTEIKYCLPNLAVCLLTRESVRRGLDCGMKAKLILEYLTASAHPVMLKNEKAGETMYEKSIVPQTIQDQIRLWEIETMRVAFQSGRLYRNFTNLNQFKSVCEEAKKHGGVLWKDEKKLLMVVSTEVHQEMEDFIQK
;
A
#
# COMPACT_ATOMS: atom_id res chain seq x y z
N MET A 1 -38.10 -26.61 5.31
CA MET A 1 -37.06 -26.02 6.18
C MET A 1 -36.78 -24.61 5.71
N THR A 2 -36.50 -23.67 6.62
CA THR A 2 -36.03 -22.33 6.25
C THR A 2 -34.50 -22.35 6.12
N ALA A 3 -33.91 -21.42 5.35
CA ALA A 3 -32.45 -21.34 5.20
C ALA A 3 -31.70 -21.27 6.55
N LEU A 4 -32.27 -20.54 7.51
CA LEU A 4 -31.70 -20.41 8.85
C LEU A 4 -31.70 -21.75 9.62
N SER A 5 -32.72 -22.59 9.44
CA SER A 5 -32.76 -23.92 10.07
C SER A 5 -31.67 -24.85 9.54
N ILE A 6 -31.34 -24.75 8.24
CA ILE A 6 -30.27 -25.52 7.62
C ILE A 6 -28.91 -25.03 8.13
N LEU A 7 -28.69 -23.72 8.20
CA LEU A 7 -27.46 -23.15 8.75
C LEU A 7 -27.23 -23.55 10.21
N PHE A 8 -28.28 -23.54 11.04
CA PHE A 8 -28.17 -23.99 12.42
C PHE A 8 -27.85 -25.49 12.52
N GLN A 9 -28.47 -26.32 11.68
CA GLN A 9 -28.13 -27.75 11.62
C GLN A 9 -26.67 -27.97 11.22
N LEU A 10 -26.19 -27.27 10.20
CA LEU A 10 -24.80 -27.33 9.75
C LEU A 10 -23.82 -26.90 10.85
N SER A 11 -24.19 -25.92 11.67
CA SER A 11 -23.30 -25.44 12.73
C SER A 11 -22.97 -26.47 13.82
N VAL A 12 -23.86 -27.45 14.02
CA VAL A 12 -23.70 -28.52 15.03
C VAL A 12 -23.02 -29.77 14.43
N THR A 13 -22.77 -29.78 13.11
CA THR A 13 -22.11 -30.90 12.44
C THR A 13 -20.60 -30.87 12.62
N SER A 14 -19.96 -32.04 12.56
CA SER A 14 -18.50 -32.15 12.53
C SER A 14 -17.98 -31.94 11.11
N PRO A 15 -16.97 -31.08 10.90
CA PRO A 15 -16.40 -30.87 9.57
C PRO A 15 -15.82 -32.19 9.03
N GLY A 16 -16.03 -32.45 7.74
CA GLY A 16 -15.59 -33.69 7.07
C GLY A 16 -16.50 -34.91 7.28
N GLY A 17 -17.57 -34.79 8.07
CA GLY A 17 -18.63 -35.81 8.15
C GLY A 17 -19.49 -35.86 6.89
N CYS A 18 -20.02 -37.04 6.54
CA CYS A 18 -21.03 -37.17 5.49
C CYS A 18 -22.42 -37.21 6.13
N TYR A 19 -23.29 -36.26 5.75
CA TYR A 19 -24.67 -36.19 6.24
C TYR A 19 -25.64 -36.41 5.11
N LEU A 20 -26.63 -37.27 5.33
CA LEU A 20 -27.69 -37.53 4.36
C LEU A 20 -28.76 -36.47 4.48
N PHE A 21 -29.02 -35.76 3.39
CA PHE A 21 -30.16 -34.87 3.29
C PHE A 21 -31.41 -35.66 2.88
N PRO A 22 -32.58 -35.40 3.50
CA PRO A 22 -33.80 -36.16 3.22
C PRO A 22 -34.18 -36.09 1.73
N SER A 23 -34.49 -37.24 1.12
CA SER A 23 -34.98 -37.30 -0.27
C SER A 23 -36.36 -36.63 -0.43
N ASP A 24 -37.14 -36.53 0.65
CA ASP A 24 -38.46 -35.89 0.69
C ASP A 24 -38.39 -34.37 0.96
N ALA A 25 -37.20 -33.77 0.84
CA ALA A 25 -37.03 -32.34 1.09
C ALA A 25 -37.75 -31.48 0.04
N SER A 26 -38.23 -30.32 0.47
CA SER A 26 -38.84 -29.36 -0.46
C SER A 26 -37.82 -28.90 -1.51
N PRO A 27 -38.24 -28.65 -2.76
CA PRO A 27 -37.32 -28.20 -3.82
C PRO A 27 -36.56 -26.92 -3.42
N VAL A 28 -37.23 -26.01 -2.71
CA VAL A 28 -36.61 -24.80 -2.14
C VAL A 28 -35.45 -25.11 -1.19
N SER A 29 -35.54 -26.19 -0.41
CA SER A 29 -34.46 -26.57 0.52
C SER A 29 -33.24 -27.11 -0.23
N ILE A 30 -33.46 -27.77 -1.38
CA ILE A 30 -32.41 -28.25 -2.27
C ILE A 30 -31.74 -27.07 -2.98
N ASP A 31 -32.50 -26.09 -3.45
CA ASP A 31 -31.94 -24.86 -4.05
C ASP A 31 -31.05 -24.11 -3.05
N ILE A 32 -31.49 -23.99 -1.80
CA ILE A 32 -30.69 -23.38 -0.72
C ILE A 32 -29.37 -24.15 -0.52
N LEU A 33 -29.38 -25.49 -0.57
CA LEU A 33 -28.16 -26.28 -0.42
C LEU A 33 -27.15 -26.00 -1.55
N TYR A 34 -27.62 -25.86 -2.78
CA TYR A 34 -26.75 -25.49 -3.89
C TYR A 34 -26.21 -24.05 -3.74
N SER A 35 -27.01 -23.10 -3.26
CA SER A 35 -26.50 -21.76 -2.92
C SER A 35 -25.46 -21.80 -1.79
N LEU A 36 -25.64 -22.66 -0.78
CA LEU A 36 -24.64 -22.85 0.28
C LEU A 36 -23.36 -23.51 -0.25
N GLN A 37 -23.47 -24.32 -1.30
CA GLN A 37 -22.32 -24.88 -2.00
C GLN A 37 -21.54 -23.84 -2.80
N GLU A 38 -22.23 -22.91 -3.47
CA GLU A 38 -21.58 -21.78 -4.15
C GLU A 38 -20.81 -20.89 -3.16
N LEU A 39 -21.30 -20.77 -1.92
CA LEU A 39 -20.62 -20.06 -0.83
C LEU A 39 -19.47 -20.85 -0.19
N GLY A 40 -19.26 -22.12 -0.59
CA GLY A 40 -18.22 -22.99 -0.03
C GLY A 40 -18.49 -23.43 1.42
N LEU A 41 -19.72 -23.29 1.91
CA LEU A 41 -20.11 -23.73 3.26
C LEU A 41 -20.34 -25.25 3.30
N VAL A 42 -20.79 -25.82 2.18
CA VAL A 42 -21.11 -27.24 2.07
C VAL A 42 -20.64 -27.75 0.73
N VAL A 43 -20.12 -28.97 0.67
CA VAL A 43 -19.97 -29.71 -0.59
C VAL A 43 -21.13 -30.68 -0.70
N VAL A 44 -21.94 -30.54 -1.76
CA VAL A 44 -23.08 -31.43 -2.01
C VAL A 44 -22.71 -32.41 -3.12
N THR A 45 -22.93 -33.71 -2.90
CA THR A 45 -22.80 -34.73 -3.93
C THR A 45 -24.12 -35.52 -4.08
N PRO A 46 -24.45 -36.00 -5.29
CA PRO A 46 -25.63 -36.83 -5.48
C PRO A 46 -25.47 -38.17 -4.75
N GLY A 47 -26.45 -38.51 -3.92
CA GLY A 47 -26.52 -39.77 -3.17
C GLY A 47 -27.29 -40.86 -3.89
N GLN A 48 -27.33 -42.06 -3.29
CA GLN A 48 -28.17 -43.15 -3.80
C GLN A 48 -29.66 -42.83 -3.53
N ASN A 49 -30.56 -43.28 -4.42
CA ASN A 49 -32.01 -43.08 -4.33
C ASN A 49 -32.48 -41.60 -4.33
N GLY A 50 -31.80 -40.74 -5.09
CA GLY A 50 -32.22 -39.33 -5.25
C GLY A 50 -32.02 -38.45 -4.01
N GLY A 51 -31.32 -38.96 -2.99
CA GLY A 51 -30.88 -38.15 -1.85
C GLY A 51 -29.65 -37.31 -2.19
N HIS A 52 -29.33 -36.34 -1.33
CA HIS A 52 -28.12 -35.52 -1.44
C HIS A 52 -27.21 -35.79 -0.24
N ASN A 53 -25.93 -36.07 -0.51
CA ASN A 53 -24.90 -36.17 0.52
C ASN A 53 -24.31 -34.77 0.75
N VAL A 54 -24.29 -34.33 2.00
CA VAL A 54 -23.90 -32.99 2.43
C VAL A 54 -22.64 -33.13 3.28
N PHE A 55 -21.56 -32.49 2.85
CA PHE A 55 -20.29 -32.42 3.57
C PHE A 55 -20.07 -30.98 4.07
N PRO A 56 -20.24 -30.70 5.37
CA PRO A 56 -20.00 -29.38 5.94
C PRO A 56 -18.52 -29.04 5.91
N THR A 57 -18.20 -27.82 5.49
CA THR A 57 -16.83 -27.27 5.54
C THR A 57 -16.57 -26.61 6.89
N ILE A 58 -15.31 -26.34 7.21
CA ILE A 58 -14.92 -25.62 8.43
C ILE A 58 -15.64 -24.26 8.52
N ALA A 59 -15.83 -23.58 7.39
CA ALA A 59 -16.56 -22.32 7.33
C ALA A 59 -18.00 -22.45 7.84
N SER A 60 -18.71 -23.54 7.53
CA SER A 60 -20.09 -23.74 8.02
C SER A 60 -20.20 -23.92 9.53
N VAL A 61 -19.19 -24.54 10.15
CA VAL A 61 -19.13 -24.76 11.61
C VAL A 61 -18.66 -23.48 12.33
N ALA A 62 -17.70 -22.77 11.73
CA ALA A 62 -17.17 -21.50 12.22
C ALA A 62 -18.16 -20.33 12.13
N LEU A 63 -19.28 -20.46 11.41
CA LEU A 63 -20.33 -19.42 11.39
C LEU A 63 -20.95 -19.15 12.77
N THR A 64 -20.94 -20.14 13.67
CA THR A 64 -21.50 -20.01 15.03
C THR A 64 -20.45 -20.04 16.12
N ASN A 65 -19.30 -20.66 15.85
CA ASN A 65 -18.20 -20.78 16.80
C ASN A 65 -17.18 -19.68 16.53
N CYS A 66 -16.82 -18.93 17.57
CA CYS A 66 -15.85 -17.82 17.48
C CYS A 66 -14.39 -18.30 17.34
N ASP A 67 -14.14 -19.61 17.43
CA ASP A 67 -12.80 -20.19 17.36
C ASP A 67 -12.36 -20.36 15.89
N THR A 68 -11.77 -19.31 15.34
CA THR A 68 -11.24 -19.26 13.96
C THR A 68 -9.84 -19.90 13.83
N SER A 69 -9.27 -20.44 14.91
CA SER A 69 -7.95 -21.11 14.90
C SER A 69 -7.89 -22.31 13.93
N ALA A 70 -9.04 -22.88 13.56
CA ALA A 70 -9.13 -23.94 12.55
C ALA A 70 -9.08 -23.43 11.09
N LEU A 71 -9.12 -22.12 10.86
CA LEU A 71 -9.15 -21.49 9.53
C LEU A 71 -7.77 -20.97 9.08
N SER A 72 -6.84 -20.73 10.02
CA SER A 72 -5.51 -20.16 9.74
C SER A 72 -4.52 -21.16 9.12
N ASP A 73 -4.73 -22.46 9.31
CA ASP A 73 -3.83 -23.50 8.79
C ASP A 73 -4.50 -24.35 7.71
N PRO A 74 -4.13 -24.22 6.41
CA PRO A 74 -4.32 -25.34 5.50
C PRO A 74 -3.47 -26.51 6.03
N PRO A 75 -3.99 -27.75 6.07
CA PRO A 75 -3.17 -28.89 6.48
C PRO A 75 -1.99 -29.02 5.52
N LYS A 76 -0.80 -28.59 5.96
CA LYS A 76 0.46 -28.82 5.24
C LYS A 76 0.55 -30.35 5.05
N PRO A 77 0.74 -30.87 3.82
CA PRO A 77 0.95 -32.29 3.64
C PRO A 77 2.17 -32.67 4.49
N LYS A 78 1.99 -33.59 5.44
CA LYS A 78 3.08 -34.14 6.25
C LYS A 78 4.11 -34.71 5.28
N LYS A 79 5.19 -33.97 5.01
CA LYS A 79 6.37 -34.54 4.37
C LYS A 79 6.91 -35.56 5.37
N GLU A 80 6.75 -36.84 5.09
CA GLU A 80 7.49 -37.89 5.77
C GLU A 80 8.98 -37.65 5.52
N ILE A 81 9.67 -37.08 6.50
CA ILE A 81 11.12 -36.92 6.46
C ILE A 81 11.72 -38.31 6.65
N LYS A 82 12.20 -38.90 5.55
CA LYS A 82 13.29 -39.88 5.62
C LYS A 82 14.54 -39.09 6.02
N LYS A 83 15.06 -39.37 7.21
CA LYS A 83 16.37 -38.87 7.63
C LYS A 83 17.44 -39.57 6.79
N GLU A 84 18.03 -38.85 5.86
CA GLU A 84 19.39 -39.13 5.38
C GLU A 84 20.26 -37.97 5.86
N GLU A 85 21.27 -38.31 6.65
CA GLU A 85 22.26 -37.40 7.23
C GLU A 85 23.20 -36.93 6.12
N ASN A 86 23.19 -35.63 5.83
CA ASN A 86 24.34 -34.90 5.30
C ASN A 86 24.30 -33.52 5.93
N ASP A 87 25.28 -33.27 6.79
CA ASP A 87 25.57 -31.98 7.40
C ASP A 87 26.13 -31.01 6.35
N ASP A 88 25.99 -29.70 6.64
CA ASP A 88 26.44 -28.52 5.89
C ASP A 88 25.44 -27.91 4.89
N ASP A 89 24.44 -27.19 5.40
CA ASP A 89 23.90 -25.98 4.76
C ASP A 89 23.38 -25.05 5.87
N ASP A 90 23.77 -23.78 5.82
CA ASP A 90 23.45 -22.75 6.81
C ASP A 90 21.94 -22.64 7.07
N ASP A 91 21.52 -23.09 8.25
CA ASP A 91 20.16 -22.97 8.78
C ASP A 91 19.89 -21.49 9.11
N PHE A 92 19.51 -20.72 8.08
CA PHE A 92 18.99 -19.38 8.24
C PHE A 92 17.59 -19.52 8.84
N ASP A 93 17.52 -19.41 10.17
CA ASP A 93 16.28 -19.45 10.95
C ASP A 93 15.17 -18.66 10.25
N ASP A 94 14.18 -19.39 9.73
CA ASP A 94 12.88 -18.90 9.28
C ASP A 94 12.13 -18.45 10.53
N TYR A 95 12.43 -17.24 11.02
CA TYR A 95 11.61 -16.59 12.02
C TYR A 95 10.21 -16.42 11.43
N ASP A 96 9.24 -17.15 11.96
CA ASP A 96 7.80 -16.94 11.73
C ASP A 96 7.48 -15.46 12.05
N ASP A 97 7.48 -14.61 11.02
CA ASP A 97 7.26 -13.16 11.08
C ASP A 97 5.75 -12.83 11.23
N ASP A 98 5.07 -13.57 12.12
CA ASP A 98 3.63 -13.46 12.37
C ASP A 98 3.26 -12.22 13.22
N GLU A 99 4.23 -11.53 13.84
CA GLU A 99 3.97 -10.44 14.79
C GLU A 99 3.77 -9.05 14.15
N THR A 100 3.94 -8.90 12.83
CA THR A 100 3.86 -7.57 12.18
C THR A 100 3.07 -7.52 10.89
N VAL A 101 2.13 -8.45 10.67
CA VAL A 101 1.40 -8.52 9.41
C VAL A 101 0.21 -7.55 9.39
N CYS A 102 0.48 -6.28 9.11
CA CYS A 102 -0.58 -5.36 8.70
C CYS A 102 -0.91 -5.57 7.23
N HIS A 103 -2.19 -5.62 6.89
CA HIS A 103 -2.64 -5.74 5.52
C HIS A 103 -3.18 -4.41 4.99
N LEU A 104 -2.45 -3.83 4.04
CA LEU A 104 -2.83 -2.58 3.38
C LEU A 104 -3.52 -2.86 2.03
N VAL A 105 -4.56 -2.08 1.77
CA VAL A 105 -5.25 -2.02 0.48
C VAL A 105 -5.35 -0.56 0.05
N VAL A 106 -4.83 -0.25 -1.13
CA VAL A 106 -4.84 1.11 -1.69
C VAL A 106 -5.84 1.18 -2.84
N GLU A 107 -6.78 2.13 -2.77
CA GLU A 107 -7.78 2.39 -3.81
C GLU A 107 -7.38 3.55 -4.72
N THR A 108 -8.01 3.63 -5.90
CA THR A 108 -7.82 4.72 -6.88
C THR A 108 -8.37 6.07 -6.42
N ASN A 109 -9.17 6.09 -5.36
CA ASN A 109 -9.75 7.29 -4.74
C ASN A 109 -8.87 7.86 -3.60
N TYR A 110 -7.59 7.47 -3.54
CA TYR A 110 -6.61 7.88 -2.53
C TYR A 110 -6.87 7.35 -1.11
N ARG A 111 -7.79 6.39 -0.93
CA ARG A 111 -8.00 5.74 0.37
C ARG A 111 -7.04 4.58 0.55
N VAL A 112 -6.52 4.47 1.77
CA VAL A 112 -5.72 3.34 2.24
C VAL A 112 -6.46 2.68 3.39
N TYR A 113 -6.77 1.40 3.24
CA TYR A 113 -7.41 0.58 4.24
C TYR A 113 -6.35 -0.29 4.90
N ALA A 114 -6.21 -0.18 6.22
CA ALA A 114 -5.29 -0.97 7.01
C ALA A 114 -6.06 -1.95 7.89
N TYR A 115 -6.04 -3.22 7.50
CA TYR A 115 -6.60 -4.32 8.28
C TYR A 115 -5.55 -4.86 9.24
N ASP A 116 -6.01 -5.33 10.40
CA ASP A 116 -5.18 -5.97 11.43
C ASP A 116 -3.95 -5.12 11.80
N HIS A 117 -4.20 -3.82 11.99
CA HIS A 117 -3.15 -2.84 12.23
C HIS A 117 -2.70 -2.85 13.69
N THR A 118 -1.39 -2.75 13.89
CA THR A 118 -0.81 -2.44 15.20
C THR A 118 -0.71 -0.92 15.38
N ALA A 119 -0.58 -0.46 16.62
CA ALA A 119 -0.39 0.97 16.92
C ALA A 119 0.84 1.53 16.17
N LEU A 120 1.91 0.75 16.06
CA LEU A 120 3.12 1.10 15.32
C LEU A 120 2.84 1.35 13.83
N VAL A 121 2.05 0.49 13.19
CA VAL A 121 1.70 0.66 11.77
C VAL A 121 0.84 1.90 11.56
N LEU A 122 -0.10 2.18 12.47
CA LEU A 122 -0.85 3.44 12.43
C LEU A 122 0.06 4.67 12.57
N ASP A 123 1.05 4.62 13.46
CA ASP A 123 2.00 5.71 13.63
C ASP A 123 2.80 5.96 12.34
N ILE A 124 3.29 4.89 11.68
CA ILE A 124 3.97 5.00 10.39
C ILE A 124 3.04 5.58 9.32
N LEU A 125 1.80 5.07 9.21
CA LEU A 125 0.81 5.58 8.26
C LEU A 125 0.49 7.05 8.52
N SER A 126 0.44 7.49 9.77
CA SER A 126 0.12 8.87 10.15
C SER A 126 1.14 9.90 9.63
N LEU A 127 2.37 9.46 9.33
CA LEU A 127 3.44 10.32 8.83
C LEU A 127 3.14 10.83 7.42
N PHE A 128 2.57 10.00 6.55
CA PHE A 128 2.32 10.33 5.13
C PHE A 128 0.85 10.26 4.70
N THR A 129 -0.05 9.80 5.57
CA THR A 129 -1.51 9.77 5.35
C THR A 129 -2.25 10.56 6.41
N GLU A 130 -3.53 10.85 6.16
CA GLU A 130 -4.46 11.39 7.14
C GLU A 130 -5.42 10.28 7.60
N ILE A 131 -5.33 9.87 8.87
CA ILE A 131 -6.23 8.87 9.45
C ILE A 131 -7.61 9.51 9.65
N LYS A 132 -8.64 9.00 8.96
CA LYS A 132 -10.01 9.53 9.03
C LYS A 132 -10.82 8.89 10.14
N TYR A 133 -10.72 7.57 10.28
CA TYR A 133 -11.38 6.82 11.33
C TYR A 133 -10.66 5.50 11.58
N CYS A 134 -10.60 5.11 12.85
CA CYS A 134 -10.10 3.82 13.30
C CYS A 134 -11.26 3.02 13.88
N LEU A 135 -11.49 1.83 13.31
CA LEU A 135 -12.31 0.76 13.84
C LEU A 135 -11.38 -0.31 14.44
N PRO A 136 -11.88 -1.23 15.28
CA PRO A 136 -11.04 -2.21 15.98
C PRO A 136 -10.09 -3.01 15.08
N ASN A 137 -10.52 -3.41 13.88
CA ASN A 137 -9.71 -4.22 12.94
C ASN A 137 -9.51 -3.51 11.59
N LEU A 138 -9.86 -2.23 11.48
CA LEU A 138 -9.77 -1.49 10.23
C LEU A 138 -9.49 -0.01 10.50
N ALA A 139 -8.41 0.51 9.96
CA ALA A 139 -8.20 1.94 9.87
C ALA A 139 -8.35 2.42 8.43
N VAL A 140 -9.02 3.55 8.26
CA VAL A 140 -9.16 4.19 6.96
C VAL A 140 -8.39 5.49 6.95
N CYS A 141 -7.41 5.52 6.05
CA CYS A 141 -6.52 6.65 5.86
C CYS A 141 -6.76 7.26 4.47
N LEU A 142 -6.43 8.53 4.34
CA LEU A 142 -6.53 9.27 3.09
C LEU A 142 -5.15 9.81 2.70
N LEU A 143 -4.75 9.58 1.45
CA LEU A 143 -3.58 10.20 0.84
C LEU A 143 -3.98 11.55 0.26
N THR A 144 -3.51 12.63 0.87
CA THR A 144 -3.67 14.00 0.36
C THR A 144 -2.32 14.59 0.01
N ARG A 145 -2.33 15.67 -0.77
CA ARG A 145 -1.12 16.42 -1.08
C ARG A 145 -0.43 16.88 0.21
N GLU A 146 -1.21 17.36 1.17
CA GLU A 146 -0.72 17.86 2.46
C GLU A 146 -0.18 16.71 3.31
N SER A 147 -0.83 15.55 3.33
CA SER A 147 -0.36 14.40 4.11
C SER A 147 0.97 13.87 3.58
N VAL A 148 1.11 13.71 2.26
CA VAL A 148 2.35 13.26 1.63
C VAL A 148 3.46 14.29 1.82
N ARG A 149 3.15 15.58 1.65
CA ARG A 149 4.12 16.66 1.93
C ARG A 149 4.65 16.61 3.35
N ARG A 150 3.79 16.42 4.37
CA ARG A 150 4.25 16.25 5.76
C ARG A 150 5.25 15.10 5.88
N GLY A 151 4.96 13.98 5.22
CA GLY A 151 5.86 12.83 5.19
C GLY A 151 7.21 13.14 4.54
N LEU A 152 7.20 13.89 3.43
CA LEU A 152 8.42 14.34 2.74
C LEU A 152 9.23 15.32 3.61
N ASP A 153 8.56 16.23 4.33
CA ASP A 153 9.21 17.17 5.26
C ASP A 153 9.87 16.44 6.45
N CYS A 154 9.33 15.28 6.85
CA CYS A 154 9.95 14.36 7.81
C CYS A 154 11.13 13.55 7.22
N GLY A 155 11.50 13.76 5.96
CA GLY A 155 12.63 13.12 5.30
C GLY A 155 12.31 11.80 4.60
N MET A 156 11.03 11.41 4.49
CA MET A 156 10.65 10.25 3.67
C MET A 156 10.72 10.62 2.18
N LYS A 157 11.07 9.65 1.33
CA LYS A 157 11.04 9.80 -0.12
C LYS A 157 9.79 9.17 -0.71
N ALA A 158 9.32 9.64 -1.86
CA ALA A 158 8.18 9.04 -2.54
C ALA A 158 8.39 7.54 -2.79
N LYS A 159 9.60 7.15 -3.19
CA LYS A 159 9.98 5.74 -3.41
C LYS A 159 9.74 4.88 -2.17
N LEU A 160 10.14 5.36 -0.98
CA LEU A 160 9.97 4.63 0.28
C LEU A 160 8.50 4.46 0.64
N ILE A 161 7.67 5.49 0.42
CA ILE A 161 6.22 5.41 0.64
C ILE A 161 5.61 4.32 -0.26
N LEU A 162 6.00 4.27 -1.54
CA LEU A 162 5.51 3.25 -2.47
C LEU A 162 5.99 1.85 -2.11
N GLU A 163 7.27 1.69 -1.74
CA GLU A 163 7.83 0.43 -1.27
C GLU A 163 7.11 -0.07 -0.02
N TYR A 164 6.83 0.80 0.94
CA TYR A 164 6.08 0.45 2.15
C TYR A 164 4.65 -0.01 1.83
N LEU A 165 3.92 0.73 1.00
CA LEU A 165 2.56 0.35 0.58
C LEU A 165 2.51 -0.97 -0.18
N THR A 166 3.59 -1.32 -0.89
CA THR A 166 3.70 -2.57 -1.66
C THR A 166 4.10 -3.74 -0.76
N ALA A 167 5.05 -3.53 0.15
CA ALA A 167 5.54 -4.54 1.09
C ALA A 167 4.46 -4.98 2.09
N SER A 168 3.68 -4.02 2.61
CA SER A 168 2.59 -4.29 3.56
C SER A 168 1.25 -4.57 2.87
N ALA A 169 1.24 -4.92 1.59
CA ALA A 169 0.01 -5.19 0.87
C ALA A 169 -0.64 -6.51 1.28
N HIS A 170 -1.96 -6.60 1.08
CA HIS A 170 -2.70 -7.82 1.38
C HIS A 170 -2.15 -9.05 0.59
N PRO A 171 -1.97 -10.23 1.23
CA PRO A 171 -1.32 -11.39 0.64
C PRO A 171 -2.00 -11.91 -0.63
N VAL A 172 -3.32 -11.76 -0.75
CA VAL A 172 -4.05 -12.10 -2.00
C VAL A 172 -3.65 -11.17 -3.15
N MET A 173 -3.40 -9.89 -2.88
CA MET A 173 -2.92 -8.95 -3.92
C MET A 173 -1.50 -9.31 -4.36
N LEU A 174 -0.63 -9.65 -3.41
CA LEU A 174 0.74 -10.13 -3.67
C LEU A 174 0.74 -11.45 -4.48
N LYS A 175 -0.14 -12.39 -4.16
CA LYS A 175 -0.30 -13.65 -4.94
C LYS A 175 -0.76 -13.38 -6.36
N ASN A 176 -1.75 -12.50 -6.54
CA ASN A 176 -2.28 -12.14 -7.86
C ASN A 176 -1.23 -11.42 -8.73
N GLU A 177 -0.38 -10.59 -8.12
CA GLU A 177 0.73 -9.95 -8.83
C GLU A 177 1.75 -10.99 -9.33
N LYS A 178 2.13 -11.95 -8.47
CA LYS A 178 3.08 -13.03 -8.83
C LYS A 178 2.52 -14.00 -9.88
N ALA A 179 1.22 -14.24 -9.86
CA ALA A 179 0.56 -15.17 -10.79
C ALA A 179 0.54 -14.64 -12.24
N GLY A 180 0.76 -13.33 -12.46
CA GLY A 180 0.79 -12.74 -13.80
C GLY A 180 -0.52 -12.88 -14.59
N GLU A 181 -1.61 -13.25 -13.92
CA GLU A 181 -2.86 -13.71 -14.54
C GLU A 181 -3.68 -12.58 -15.19
N THR A 182 -3.30 -11.32 -15.00
CA THR A 182 -3.95 -10.18 -15.68
C THR A 182 -3.02 -9.53 -16.70
N MET A 183 -3.42 -9.63 -17.97
CA MET A 183 -2.80 -9.05 -19.18
C MET A 183 -2.62 -7.52 -19.16
N TYR A 184 -3.18 -6.84 -18.17
CA TYR A 184 -2.98 -5.41 -17.90
C TYR A 184 -2.42 -5.29 -16.49
N GLU A 185 -1.19 -4.80 -16.36
CA GLU A 185 -0.42 -4.60 -15.13
C GLU A 185 -1.28 -4.04 -13.99
N LYS A 186 -1.79 -4.92 -13.12
CA LYS A 186 -2.42 -4.51 -11.86
C LYS A 186 -1.34 -4.50 -10.79
N SER A 187 -0.46 -3.51 -10.85
CA SER A 187 0.43 -3.19 -9.74
C SER A 187 -0.40 -3.03 -8.46
N ILE A 188 0.11 -3.56 -7.35
CA ILE A 188 -0.55 -3.55 -6.03
C ILE A 188 -1.07 -2.15 -5.67
N VAL A 189 -0.24 -1.14 -5.93
CA VAL A 189 -0.64 0.27 -5.82
C VAL A 189 -1.07 0.74 -7.21
N PRO A 190 -2.28 1.31 -7.38
CA PRO A 190 -2.73 1.79 -8.68
C PRO A 190 -1.75 2.83 -9.27
N GLN A 191 -1.45 2.71 -10.56
CA GLN A 191 -0.47 3.57 -11.26
C GLN A 191 -0.74 5.07 -11.06
N THR A 192 -2.01 5.48 -11.08
CA THR A 192 -2.40 6.88 -10.84
C THR A 192 -1.94 7.40 -9.48
N ILE A 193 -2.00 6.55 -8.44
CA ILE A 193 -1.55 6.90 -7.09
C ILE A 193 -0.03 6.98 -7.05
N GLN A 194 0.68 6.05 -7.73
CA GLN A 194 2.13 6.08 -7.81
C GLN A 194 2.65 7.37 -8.45
N ASP A 195 2.06 7.74 -9.57
CA ASP A 195 2.42 8.96 -10.29
C ASP A 195 2.09 10.21 -9.47
N GLN A 196 0.93 10.21 -8.79
CA GLN A 196 0.53 11.34 -7.97
C GLN A 196 1.50 11.59 -6.79
N ILE A 197 1.95 10.52 -6.12
CA ILE A 197 2.93 10.62 -5.01
C ILE A 197 4.26 11.18 -5.53
N ARG A 198 4.73 10.72 -6.70
CA ARG A 198 5.95 11.24 -7.33
C ARG A 198 5.81 12.70 -7.75
N LEU A 199 4.65 13.08 -8.29
CA LEU A 199 4.37 14.46 -8.67
C LEU A 199 4.37 15.40 -7.45
N TRP A 200 3.83 14.95 -6.32
CA TRP A 200 3.86 15.70 -5.07
C TRP A 200 5.29 15.87 -4.53
N GLU A 201 6.16 14.86 -4.67
CA GLU A 201 7.58 15.00 -4.32
C GLU A 201 8.28 16.03 -5.20
N ILE A 202 8.15 15.94 -6.52
CA ILE A 202 8.74 16.90 -7.46
C ILE A 202 8.23 18.32 -7.18
N GLU A 203 6.97 18.46 -6.76
CA GLU A 203 6.39 19.75 -6.43
C GLU A 203 7.08 20.45 -5.25
N THR A 204 7.54 19.69 -4.24
CA THR A 204 8.32 20.27 -3.13
C THR A 204 9.69 20.78 -3.57
N MET A 205 10.24 20.22 -4.65
CA MET A 205 11.57 20.55 -5.17
C MET A 205 11.57 21.69 -6.21
N ARG A 206 10.43 22.36 -6.45
CA ARG A 206 10.33 23.40 -7.51
C ARG A 206 10.95 24.74 -7.17
N VAL A 207 11.18 25.04 -5.89
CA VAL A 207 11.69 26.35 -5.46
C VAL A 207 13.08 26.19 -4.86
N ALA A 208 14.09 26.61 -5.63
CA ALA A 208 15.45 26.77 -5.14
C ALA A 208 15.64 28.22 -4.66
N PHE A 209 15.85 28.41 -3.36
CA PHE A 209 16.26 29.70 -2.83
C PHE A 209 17.76 29.88 -3.09
N GLN A 210 18.12 31.01 -3.70
CA GLN A 210 19.51 31.39 -3.90
C GLN A 210 19.76 32.73 -3.22
N SER A 211 20.76 32.79 -2.35
CA SER A 211 21.17 34.02 -1.69
C SER A 211 21.89 34.92 -2.69
N GLY A 212 21.37 36.12 -2.90
CA GLY A 212 21.95 37.07 -3.83
C GLY A 212 21.72 38.52 -3.41
N ARG A 213 22.56 39.41 -3.94
CA ARG A 213 22.42 40.87 -3.81
C ARG A 213 21.85 41.46 -5.10
N LEU A 214 20.86 42.34 -4.95
CA LEU A 214 20.25 43.07 -6.05
C LEU A 214 21.02 44.36 -6.32
N TYR A 215 21.59 44.48 -7.51
CA TYR A 215 22.17 45.72 -8.01
C TYR A 215 21.11 46.45 -8.83
N ARG A 216 20.93 47.73 -8.50
CA ARG A 216 19.94 48.65 -9.07
C ARG A 216 20.54 50.04 -9.19
N ASN A 217 19.84 50.95 -9.89
CA ASN A 217 20.23 52.35 -10.08
C ASN A 217 21.52 52.55 -10.89
N PHE A 218 21.74 51.75 -11.94
CA PHE A 218 22.82 52.02 -12.89
C PHE A 218 22.58 53.34 -13.63
N THR A 219 23.61 54.16 -13.76
CA THR A 219 23.50 55.47 -14.41
C THR A 219 23.29 55.32 -15.92
N ASN A 220 24.00 54.37 -16.53
CA ASN A 220 24.02 54.14 -17.97
C ASN A 220 23.97 52.65 -18.32
N LEU A 221 23.44 52.33 -19.50
CA LEU A 221 23.40 50.96 -20.03
C LEU A 221 24.79 50.34 -20.21
N ASN A 222 25.80 51.16 -20.50
CA ASN A 222 27.19 50.70 -20.62
C ASN A 222 27.75 50.24 -19.28
N GLN A 223 27.48 50.97 -18.20
CA GLN A 223 27.91 50.60 -16.84
C GLN A 223 27.27 49.27 -16.43
N PHE A 224 25.98 49.11 -16.70
CA PHE A 224 25.28 47.84 -16.49
C PHE A 224 25.93 46.69 -17.25
N LYS A 225 26.30 46.88 -18.53
CA LYS A 225 26.97 45.85 -19.33
C LYS A 225 28.33 45.47 -18.77
N SER A 226 29.17 46.43 -18.38
CA SER A 226 30.48 46.17 -17.80
C SER A 226 30.40 45.38 -16.49
N VAL A 227 29.48 45.76 -15.60
CA VAL A 227 29.23 45.06 -14.33
C VAL A 227 28.67 43.65 -14.59
N CYS A 228 27.80 43.49 -15.58
CA CYS A 228 27.27 42.19 -15.98
C CYS A 228 28.35 41.27 -16.59
N GLU A 229 29.28 41.80 -17.38
CA GLU A 229 30.41 41.05 -17.91
C GLU A 229 31.37 40.61 -16.82
N GLU A 230 31.67 41.48 -15.85
CA GLU A 230 32.53 41.13 -14.73
C GLU A 230 31.87 40.05 -13.84
N ALA A 231 30.59 40.21 -13.50
CA ALA A 231 29.86 39.19 -12.74
C ALA A 231 29.76 37.84 -13.48
N LYS A 232 29.72 37.86 -14.82
CA LYS A 232 29.77 36.63 -15.63
C LYS A 232 31.13 35.96 -15.60
N LYS A 233 32.24 36.71 -15.57
CA LYS A 233 33.59 36.12 -15.47
C LYS A 233 33.76 35.33 -14.18
N HIS A 234 33.21 35.85 -13.09
CA HIS A 234 33.21 35.20 -11.77
C HIS A 234 32.07 34.18 -11.58
N GLY A 235 31.22 33.96 -12.61
CA GLY A 235 30.15 32.97 -12.56
C GLY A 235 28.98 33.29 -11.61
N GLY A 236 28.89 34.53 -11.11
CA GLY A 236 27.97 34.90 -10.03
C GLY A 236 26.59 35.41 -10.46
N VAL A 237 26.28 35.53 -11.75
CA VAL A 237 24.99 36.11 -12.20
C VAL A 237 23.83 35.14 -12.01
N LEU A 238 22.93 35.44 -11.08
CA LEU A 238 21.72 34.64 -10.82
C LEU A 238 20.56 35.05 -11.72
N TRP A 239 20.40 36.36 -11.94
CA TRP A 239 19.32 36.91 -12.75
C TRP A 239 19.69 38.29 -13.31
N LYS A 240 19.15 38.65 -14.48
CA LYS A 240 19.33 39.98 -15.07
C LYS A 240 18.10 40.43 -15.87
N ASP A 241 17.83 41.73 -15.85
CA ASP A 241 16.84 42.41 -16.70
C ASP A 241 17.45 43.70 -17.27
N GLU A 242 17.67 43.70 -18.59
CA GLU A 242 18.31 44.80 -19.31
C GLU A 242 17.38 46.01 -19.48
N LYS A 243 16.06 45.81 -19.47
CA LYS A 243 15.09 46.90 -19.65
C LYS A 243 14.98 47.75 -18.39
N LYS A 244 15.06 47.10 -17.23
CA LYS A 244 14.98 47.77 -15.92
C LYS A 244 16.35 48.10 -15.34
N LEU A 245 17.43 47.68 -15.99
CA LEU A 245 18.81 47.77 -15.48
C LEU A 245 18.91 47.16 -14.08
N LEU A 246 18.46 45.91 -13.93
CA LEU A 246 18.50 45.16 -12.68
C LEU A 246 19.33 43.90 -12.87
N MET A 247 20.13 43.54 -11.87
CA MET A 247 20.79 42.25 -11.83
C MET A 247 20.91 41.74 -10.41
N VAL A 248 20.81 40.43 -10.24
CA VAL A 248 21.03 39.73 -8.99
C VAL A 248 22.32 38.91 -9.14
N VAL A 249 23.26 39.15 -8.23
CA VAL A 249 24.53 38.40 -8.16
C VAL A 249 24.53 37.57 -6.89
N SER A 250 25.15 36.39 -6.94
CA SER A 250 25.41 35.54 -5.77
C SER A 250 26.10 36.33 -4.66
N THR A 251 25.76 36.03 -3.41
CA THR A 251 26.44 36.61 -2.25
C THR A 251 27.93 36.26 -2.20
N GLU A 252 28.36 35.15 -2.81
CA GLU A 252 29.75 34.70 -2.84
C GLU A 252 30.64 35.65 -3.64
N VAL A 253 30.14 36.13 -4.78
CA VAL A 253 30.87 36.99 -5.74
C VAL A 253 30.69 38.48 -5.41
N HIS A 254 29.91 38.79 -4.37
CA HIS A 254 29.56 40.17 -4.07
C HIS A 254 30.76 41.05 -3.69
N GLN A 255 31.72 40.51 -2.93
CA GLN A 255 32.88 41.29 -2.48
C GLN A 255 33.79 41.70 -3.65
N GLU A 256 34.04 40.78 -4.57
CA GLU A 256 34.82 41.04 -5.80
C GLU A 256 34.13 42.08 -6.70
N MET A 257 32.80 42.05 -6.73
CA MET A 257 31.99 43.02 -7.46
C MET A 257 31.99 44.41 -6.81
N GLU A 258 32.00 44.50 -5.48
CA GLU A 258 32.15 45.80 -4.79
C GLU A 258 33.51 46.43 -5.08
N ASP A 259 34.60 45.65 -5.05
CA ASP A 259 35.94 46.10 -5.38
C ASP A 259 36.05 46.62 -6.83
N PHE A 260 35.34 45.99 -7.77
CA PHE A 260 35.25 46.43 -9.15
C PHE A 260 34.45 47.74 -9.31
N ILE A 261 33.38 47.91 -8.53
CA ILE A 261 32.51 49.11 -8.60
C ILE A 261 33.14 50.31 -7.91
N GLN A 262 33.99 50.10 -6.91
CA GLN A 262 34.72 51.18 -6.22
C GLN A 262 35.93 51.70 -7.01
N LYS A 263 36.42 50.95 -8.00
CA LYS A 263 37.50 51.36 -8.92
C LYS A 263 36.98 52.25 -10.05
#